data_AF-A0A0C1L3N1-F1
#
_entry.id   AF-A0A0C1L3N1-F1
#
_cell.length_a   1.000
_cell.length_b   1.000
_cell.length_c   1.000
_cell.angle_alpha   90.00
_cell.angle_beta   90.00
_cell.angle_gamma   90.00
#
_symmetry.space_group_name_H-M   'P 1'
#
loop_
_entity.id
_entity.type
_entity.pdbx_description
1 polymer ?
#
loop_
_entity_poly.entity_id
_entity_poly.type
_entity_poly.pdbx_seq_one_letter_code
_entity_poly.pdbx_strand_id
1 'polypeptide(L)'
;MKCESCKKREIEVEELAGEGQNSFRLCLPCHERLLNKALRPLEFFNLTAIHGHVYYLHDDFYDYDTGKATQPDIAVVEAEIFPFPKFEHIKSDLNRLIDFSFVHYFTDDFVINELQIFDKIEVLKRIKEKVGYNRAINYKAYEIAGNVIGRTAEEWIKKEWATRRENELQIFAESI
;
A
#
# COMPACT_ATOMS: atom_id res chain seq x y z
N MET A 1 -3.52 -18.53 7.54
CA MET A 1 -3.08 -17.40 6.68
C MET A 1 -2.36 -16.40 7.59
N LYS A 2 -1.29 -15.76 7.12
CA LYS A 2 -0.48 -14.87 7.98
C LYS A 2 -1.11 -13.48 8.10
N CYS A 3 -0.96 -12.88 9.28
CA CYS A 3 -1.30 -11.49 9.58
C CYS A 3 -0.72 -10.55 8.53
N GLU A 4 -1.54 -9.64 8.03
CA GLU A 4 -1.17 -8.73 6.95
C GLU A 4 -0.07 -7.74 7.32
N SER A 5 -0.07 -7.30 8.58
CA SER A 5 0.88 -6.33 9.11
C SER A 5 2.26 -6.95 9.41
N CYS A 6 2.34 -7.96 10.29
CA CYS A 6 3.64 -8.54 10.65
C CYS A 6 4.14 -9.66 9.73
N LYS A 7 3.27 -10.26 8.91
CA LYS A 7 3.55 -11.42 8.04
C LYS A 7 4.10 -12.68 8.74
N LYS A 8 4.10 -12.73 10.08
CA LYS A 8 4.70 -13.81 10.88
C LYS A 8 3.66 -14.70 11.59
N ARG A 9 2.72 -14.07 12.30
CA ARG A 9 1.69 -14.75 13.10
C ARG A 9 0.45 -15.08 12.26
N GLU A 10 -0.40 -16.00 12.73
CA GLU A 10 -1.70 -16.25 12.10
C GLU A 10 -2.65 -15.06 12.30
N ILE A 11 -3.68 -14.97 11.46
CA ILE A 11 -4.77 -14.02 11.62
C ILE A 11 -5.67 -14.47 12.77
N GLU A 12 -6.04 -13.52 13.62
CA GLU A 12 -6.89 -13.73 14.80
C GLU A 12 -8.09 -12.77 14.81
N VAL A 13 -7.97 -11.59 14.17
CA VAL A 13 -9.00 -10.56 14.12
C VAL A 13 -9.14 -10.00 12.71
N GLU A 14 -10.38 -9.70 12.33
CA GLU A 14 -10.71 -8.88 11.17
C GLU A 14 -11.29 -7.53 11.63
N GLU A 15 -10.59 -6.44 11.34
CA GLU A 15 -10.97 -5.08 11.73
C GLU A 15 -11.41 -4.30 10.49
N LEU A 16 -12.53 -3.56 10.56
CA LEU A 16 -13.03 -2.82 9.41
C LEU A 16 -12.08 -1.66 9.09
N ALA A 17 -11.53 -1.64 7.87
CA ALA A 17 -10.61 -0.57 7.45
C ALA A 17 -11.34 0.74 7.10
N GLY A 18 -12.54 0.60 6.54
CA GLY A 18 -13.39 1.69 6.09
C GLY A 18 -14.54 1.16 5.25
N GLU A 19 -15.53 2.01 4.96
CA GLU A 19 -16.67 1.62 4.14
C GLU A 19 -16.23 1.25 2.71
N GLY A 20 -16.65 0.06 2.24
CA GLY A 20 -16.32 -0.45 0.90
C GLY A 20 -14.90 -1.02 0.76
N GLN A 21 -14.12 -1.07 1.84
CA GLN A 21 -12.77 -1.62 1.87
C GLN A 21 -12.75 -3.01 2.52
N ASN A 22 -11.72 -3.80 2.20
CA ASN A 22 -11.51 -5.06 2.89
C ASN A 22 -11.07 -4.80 4.34
N SER A 23 -11.52 -5.66 5.26
CA SER A 23 -11.04 -5.65 6.64
C SER A 23 -9.53 -5.90 6.72
N PHE A 24 -8.87 -5.25 7.67
CA PHE A 24 -7.52 -5.61 8.07
C PHE A 24 -7.53 -7.00 8.69
N ARG A 25 -6.65 -7.90 8.25
CA ARG A 25 -6.54 -9.26 8.79
C ARG A 25 -5.29 -9.39 9.65
N LEU A 26 -5.47 -9.31 10.96
CA LEU A 26 -4.38 -9.07 11.91
C LEU A 26 -4.27 -10.16 12.97
N CYS A 27 -3.07 -10.33 13.52
CA CYS A 27 -2.89 -11.00 14.81
C CYS A 27 -3.20 -9.99 15.93
N LEU A 28 -3.52 -10.48 17.13
CA LEU A 28 -3.92 -9.64 18.26
C LEU A 28 -2.92 -8.51 18.58
N PRO A 29 -1.58 -8.74 18.60
CA PRO A 29 -0.63 -7.66 18.86
C PRO A 29 -0.58 -6.59 17.77
N CYS A 30 -0.77 -6.96 16.49
CA CYS A 30 -0.80 -5.98 15.40
C CYS A 30 -2.10 -5.19 15.42
N HIS A 31 -3.21 -5.83 15.80
CA HIS A 31 -4.50 -5.16 15.98
C HIS A 31 -4.44 -4.13 17.10
N GLU A 32 -3.90 -4.50 18.27
CA GLU A 32 -3.69 -3.57 19.39
C GLU A 32 -2.81 -2.38 19.00
N ARG A 33 -1.69 -2.63 18.28
CA ARG A 33 -0.84 -1.54 17.77
C ARG A 33 -1.55 -0.66 16.75
N LEU A 34 -2.37 -1.22 15.86
CA LEU A 34 -3.13 -0.45 14.88
C LEU A 34 -4.10 0.52 15.58
N LEU A 35 -4.90 0.02 16.53
CA LEU A 35 -5.90 0.85 17.23
C LEU A 35 -5.26 1.99 18.04
N ASN A 36 -4.05 1.77 18.55
CA ASN A 36 -3.27 2.77 19.29
C ASN A 36 -2.29 3.58 18.43
N LYS A 37 -2.43 3.52 17.09
CA LYS A 37 -1.54 4.19 16.12
C LYS A 37 -0.04 3.97 16.38
N ALA A 38 0.32 2.78 16.84
CA ALA A 38 1.64 2.43 17.33
C ALA A 38 2.27 1.28 16.52
N LEU A 39 1.92 1.13 15.24
CA LEU A 39 2.57 0.16 14.37
C LEU A 39 4.06 0.45 14.27
N ARG A 40 4.86 -0.62 14.15
CA ARG A 40 6.29 -0.50 13.84
C ARG A 40 6.47 -0.19 12.36
N PRO A 41 7.62 0.37 11.94
CA PRO A 41 7.81 0.80 10.55
C PRO A 41 7.50 -0.25 9.47
N LEU A 42 7.99 -1.49 9.63
CA LEU A 42 7.70 -2.57 8.68
C LEU A 42 6.23 -3.02 8.71
N GLU A 43 5.59 -2.91 9.88
CA GLU A 43 4.19 -3.28 10.08
C GLU A 43 3.25 -2.30 9.41
N PHE A 44 3.55 -1.00 9.53
CA PHE A 44 2.91 0.07 8.78
C PHE A 44 3.10 -0.15 7.28
N PHE A 45 4.36 -0.30 6.82
CA PHE A 45 4.67 -0.54 5.40
C PHE A 45 3.83 -1.66 4.79
N ASN A 46 3.82 -2.83 5.43
CA ASN A 46 3.11 -4.00 4.89
C ASN A 46 1.59 -3.78 4.85
N LEU A 47 1.02 -3.07 5.82
CA LEU A 47 -0.42 -2.86 5.90
C LEU A 47 -0.87 -1.77 4.92
N THR A 48 -0.15 -0.65 4.86
CA THR A 48 -0.43 0.47 3.94
C THR A 48 -0.26 0.03 2.49
N ALA A 49 0.70 -0.83 2.16
CA ALA A 49 0.83 -1.39 0.81
C ALA A 49 -0.36 -2.24 0.36
N ILE A 50 -1.26 -2.64 1.28
CA ILE A 50 -2.45 -3.45 0.99
C ILE A 50 -3.72 -2.60 1.02
N HIS A 51 -3.81 -1.71 2.01
CA HIS A 51 -5.04 -0.97 2.32
C HIS A 51 -5.00 0.48 1.86
N GLY A 52 -3.82 1.02 1.55
CA GLY A 52 -3.63 2.42 1.21
C GLY A 52 -3.67 3.34 2.43
N HIS A 53 -3.74 4.64 2.15
CA HIS A 53 -3.77 5.74 3.14
C HIS A 53 -5.14 5.91 3.82
N VAL A 54 -5.60 4.86 4.49
CA VAL A 54 -6.90 4.84 5.20
C VAL A 54 -6.76 5.44 6.60
N TYR A 55 -7.87 5.70 7.29
CA TYR A 55 -7.88 6.44 8.57
C TYR A 55 -6.79 6.00 9.57
N TYR A 56 -6.69 4.70 9.88
CA TYR A 56 -5.68 4.19 10.83
C TYR A 56 -4.25 4.18 10.29
N LEU A 57 -4.04 4.50 9.00
CA LEU A 57 -2.76 4.51 8.29
C LEU A 57 -2.48 5.89 7.67
N HIS A 58 -3.17 6.93 8.15
CA HIS A 58 -3.07 8.30 7.67
C HIS A 58 -1.73 8.95 8.07
N ASP A 59 -1.30 9.97 7.33
CA ASP A 59 -0.03 10.68 7.54
C ASP A 59 0.01 11.48 8.87
N ASP A 60 -1.16 11.88 9.36
CA ASP A 60 -1.34 12.41 10.73
C ASP A 60 -0.73 11.50 11.80
N PHE A 61 -0.72 10.18 11.58
CA PHE A 61 -0.27 9.18 12.54
C PHE A 61 1.07 8.53 12.18
N TYR A 62 1.44 8.52 10.90
CA TYR A 62 2.65 7.86 10.42
C TYR A 62 3.36 8.69 9.36
N ASP A 63 4.67 8.78 9.49
CA ASP A 63 5.53 9.30 8.43
C ASP A 63 5.61 8.27 7.28
N TYR A 64 5.24 8.67 6.06
CA TYR A 64 5.13 7.75 4.92
C TYR A 64 6.47 7.32 4.33
N ASP A 65 7.54 8.07 4.61
CA ASP A 65 8.89 7.79 4.11
C ASP A 65 9.64 6.83 5.04
N THR A 66 9.29 6.84 6.33
CA THR A 66 9.99 6.09 7.39
C THR A 66 9.12 5.10 8.14
N GLY A 67 7.80 5.14 7.97
CA GLY A 67 6.82 4.37 8.72
C GLY A 67 6.80 4.66 10.21
N LYS A 68 7.44 5.75 10.66
CA LYS A 68 7.51 6.12 12.08
C LYS A 68 6.16 6.63 12.54
N ALA A 69 5.62 6.06 13.61
CA ALA A 69 4.45 6.62 14.27
C ALA A 69 4.78 8.00 14.89
N THR A 70 3.98 9.01 14.58
CA THR A 70 4.18 10.40 15.00
C THR A 70 3.38 10.75 16.25
N GLN A 71 2.20 10.14 16.42
CA GLN A 71 1.26 10.39 17.52
C GLN A 71 0.68 9.08 18.09
N PRO A 72 1.51 8.14 18.57
CA PRO A 72 1.00 6.86 19.07
C PRO A 72 0.41 7.02 20.48
N ASP A 73 -0.69 6.33 20.76
CA ASP A 73 -1.33 6.32 22.09
C ASP A 73 -0.54 5.46 23.10
N ILE A 74 0.31 4.56 22.60
CA ILE A 74 1.21 3.71 23.39
C ILE A 74 2.65 3.77 22.85
N ALA A 75 3.62 3.34 23.64
CA ALA A 75 5.01 3.28 23.19
C ALA A 75 5.19 2.31 22.00
N VAL A 76 5.89 2.75 20.96
CA VAL A 76 6.30 1.86 19.86
C VAL A 76 7.49 1.03 20.30
N VAL A 77 7.22 -0.23 20.67
CA VAL A 77 8.23 -1.16 21.17
C VAL A 77 9.00 -1.79 20.00
N GLU A 78 10.33 -1.91 20.12
CA GLU A 78 11.18 -2.64 19.16
C GLU A 78 11.11 -2.13 17.71
N ALA A 79 10.93 -0.82 17.48
CA ALA A 79 10.86 -0.26 16.13
C ALA A 79 12.10 -0.62 15.27
N GLU A 80 13.29 -0.57 15.87
CA GLU A 80 14.58 -0.77 15.19
C GLU A 80 14.77 -2.18 14.59
N ILE A 81 14.13 -3.20 15.15
CA ILE A 81 14.25 -4.57 14.64
C ILE A 81 13.19 -4.88 13.57
N PHE A 82 12.27 -3.95 13.32
CA PHE A 82 11.25 -3.98 12.26
C PHE A 82 11.31 -2.71 11.41
N PRO A 83 12.46 -2.43 10.77
CA PRO A 83 12.68 -1.17 10.07
C PRO A 83 11.85 -1.08 8.77
N PHE A 84 11.57 0.14 8.35
CA PHE A 84 11.00 0.40 7.04
C PHE A 84 11.96 -0.10 5.95
N PRO A 85 11.45 -0.71 4.86
CA PRO A 85 12.31 -1.17 3.77
C PRO A 85 13.11 -0.02 3.18
N LYS A 86 14.43 -0.20 3.07
CA LYS A 86 15.30 0.75 2.36
C LYS A 86 15.24 0.45 0.88
N PHE A 87 15.02 1.49 0.07
CA PHE A 87 14.96 1.40 -1.39
C PHE A 87 16.12 0.58 -1.99
N GLU A 88 17.37 0.85 -1.58
CA GLU A 88 18.55 0.14 -2.08
C GLU A 88 18.50 -1.38 -1.92
N HIS A 89 17.77 -1.87 -0.92
CA HIS A 89 17.63 -3.30 -0.65
C HIS A 89 16.45 -3.95 -1.38
N ILE A 90 15.52 -3.15 -1.91
CA ILE A 90 14.26 -3.65 -2.51
C ILE A 90 14.11 -3.28 -3.99
N LYS A 91 14.95 -2.41 -4.55
CA LYS A 91 14.83 -1.93 -5.93
C LYS A 91 14.82 -3.04 -6.99
N SER A 92 15.42 -4.20 -6.70
CA SER A 92 15.41 -5.37 -7.59
C SER A 92 14.30 -6.38 -7.29
N ASP A 93 13.41 -6.12 -6.33
CA ASP A 93 12.26 -6.96 -6.00
C ASP A 93 10.98 -6.24 -6.44
N LEU A 94 10.39 -6.70 -7.55
CA LEU A 94 9.16 -6.12 -8.12
C LEU A 94 8.03 -5.98 -7.10
N ASN A 95 7.83 -6.99 -6.24
CA ASN A 95 6.74 -6.98 -5.28
C ASN A 95 6.98 -5.92 -4.22
N ARG A 96 8.20 -5.85 -3.71
CA ARG A 96 8.56 -4.89 -2.66
C ARG A 96 8.66 -3.48 -3.20
N LEU A 97 9.08 -3.29 -4.44
CA LEU A 97 9.14 -1.98 -5.08
C LEU A 97 7.75 -1.42 -5.37
N ILE A 98 6.80 -2.26 -5.81
CA ILE A 98 5.38 -1.86 -5.92
C ILE A 98 4.78 -1.56 -4.55
N ASP A 99 5.06 -2.38 -3.53
CA ASP A 99 4.61 -2.09 -2.17
C ASP A 99 5.17 -0.74 -1.68
N PHE A 100 6.44 -0.46 -1.97
CA PHE A 100 7.10 0.79 -1.63
C PHE A 100 6.48 1.98 -2.35
N SER A 101 6.19 1.88 -3.64
CA SER A 101 5.52 2.96 -4.37
C SER A 101 4.11 3.22 -3.84
N PHE A 102 3.42 2.21 -3.31
CA PHE A 102 2.06 2.35 -2.78
C PHE A 102 2.00 3.01 -1.40
N VAL A 103 3.08 2.90 -0.60
CA VAL A 103 3.12 3.48 0.74
C VAL A 103 3.41 4.99 0.70
N HIS A 104 4.23 5.46 -0.23
CA HIS A 104 4.54 6.89 -0.35
C HIS A 104 3.34 7.66 -0.90
N TYR A 105 3.22 8.94 -0.52
CA TYR A 105 2.14 9.79 -1.00
C TYR A 105 2.18 9.91 -2.54
N PHE A 106 3.31 10.40 -3.07
CA PHE A 106 3.64 10.37 -4.50
C PHE A 106 4.74 9.35 -4.76
N THR A 107 4.75 8.73 -5.93
CA THR A 107 5.85 7.84 -6.32
C THR A 107 6.98 8.69 -6.93
N ASP A 108 8.13 8.72 -6.25
CA ASP A 108 9.29 9.46 -6.75
C ASP A 108 9.84 8.90 -8.07
N ASP A 109 10.44 9.79 -8.87
CA ASP A 109 11.01 9.45 -10.19
C ASP A 109 12.03 8.32 -10.12
N PHE A 110 12.83 8.24 -9.05
CA PHE A 110 13.82 7.16 -8.92
C PHE A 110 13.16 5.79 -8.73
N VAL A 111 11.99 5.72 -8.09
CA VAL A 111 11.20 4.50 -7.95
C VAL A 111 10.56 4.14 -9.29
N ILE A 112 10.01 5.13 -10.00
CA ILE A 112 9.45 4.96 -11.35
C ILE A 112 10.51 4.41 -12.31
N ASN A 113 11.71 4.99 -12.30
CA ASN A 113 12.82 4.57 -13.16
C ASN A 113 13.21 3.11 -12.91
N GLU A 114 13.27 2.67 -11.65
CA GLU A 114 13.54 1.26 -11.35
C GLU A 114 12.38 0.33 -11.75
N LEU A 115 11.12 0.75 -11.54
CA LEU A 115 9.96 -0.02 -11.97
C LEU A 115 9.91 -0.20 -13.51
N GLN A 116 10.40 0.78 -14.27
CA GLN A 116 10.47 0.71 -15.74
C GLN A 116 11.48 -0.31 -16.27
N ILE A 117 12.39 -0.82 -15.42
CA ILE A 117 13.35 -1.87 -15.79
C ILE A 117 12.64 -3.24 -15.86
N PHE A 118 11.58 -3.45 -15.07
CA PHE A 118 10.83 -4.69 -15.05
C PHE A 118 9.95 -4.87 -16.29
N ASP A 119 9.57 -6.12 -16.57
CA ASP A 119 8.63 -6.41 -17.64
C ASP A 119 7.26 -5.76 -17.37
N LYS A 120 6.77 -4.99 -18.35
CA LYS A 120 5.54 -4.22 -18.22
C LYS A 120 4.30 -5.09 -18.00
N ILE A 121 4.28 -6.30 -18.57
CA ILE A 121 3.17 -7.24 -18.39
C ILE A 121 3.19 -7.80 -16.96
N GLU A 122 4.37 -8.07 -16.41
CA GLU A 122 4.53 -8.49 -15.03
C GLU A 122 4.12 -7.40 -14.03
N VAL A 123 4.57 -6.15 -14.24
CA VAL A 123 4.14 -4.99 -13.43
C VAL A 123 2.61 -4.85 -13.48
N LEU A 124 2.02 -4.88 -14.68
CA LEU A 124 0.57 -4.76 -14.88
C LEU A 124 -0.19 -5.89 -14.20
N LYS A 125 0.27 -7.13 -14.33
CA LYS A 125 -0.31 -8.28 -13.64
C LYS A 125 -0.32 -8.06 -12.13
N ARG A 126 0.80 -7.59 -11.58
CA ARG A 126 0.97 -7.43 -10.14
C ARG A 126 0.06 -6.34 -9.56
N ILE A 127 -0.02 -5.17 -10.19
CA ILE A 127 -0.91 -4.11 -9.73
C ILE A 127 -2.39 -4.51 -9.85
N LYS A 128 -2.77 -5.28 -10.89
CA LYS A 128 -4.12 -5.83 -11.05
C LYS A 128 -4.49 -6.78 -9.92
N GLU A 129 -3.57 -7.67 -9.52
CA GLU A 129 -3.79 -8.57 -8.38
C GLU A 129 -4.01 -7.80 -7.07
N LYS A 130 -3.25 -6.73 -6.85
CA LYS A 130 -3.41 -5.90 -5.65
C LYS A 130 -4.76 -5.18 -5.64
N VAL A 131 -5.17 -4.57 -6.75
CA VAL A 131 -6.49 -3.89 -6.88
C VAL A 131 -7.62 -4.89 -6.76
N GLY A 132 -7.46 -6.08 -7.36
CA GLY A 132 -8.43 -7.16 -7.25
C GLY A 132 -8.57 -7.71 -5.83
N TYR A 133 -7.49 -7.65 -5.03
CA TYR A 133 -7.55 -7.96 -3.61
C TYR A 133 -8.26 -6.85 -2.85
N ASN A 134 -7.72 -5.63 -2.85
CA ASN A 134 -8.30 -4.49 -2.17
C ASN A 134 -8.33 -3.30 -3.12
N ARG A 135 -9.54 -2.79 -3.40
CA ARG A 135 -9.75 -1.71 -4.36
C ARG A 135 -9.39 -0.34 -3.80
N ALA A 136 -9.20 -0.22 -2.48
CA ALA A 136 -8.82 1.03 -1.82
C ALA A 136 -7.51 1.63 -2.34
N ILE A 137 -6.61 0.81 -2.88
CA ILE A 137 -5.29 1.21 -3.41
C ILE A 137 -5.30 1.51 -4.93
N ASN A 138 -6.47 1.58 -5.56
CA ASN A 138 -6.60 1.73 -7.01
C ASN A 138 -5.89 2.98 -7.56
N TYR A 139 -5.95 4.11 -6.87
CA TYR A 139 -5.28 5.36 -7.25
C TYR A 139 -3.75 5.20 -7.39
N LYS A 140 -3.09 4.48 -6.47
CA LYS A 140 -1.66 4.15 -6.57
C LYS A 140 -1.38 3.21 -7.74
N ALA A 141 -2.26 2.25 -7.98
CA ALA A 141 -2.12 1.34 -9.11
C ALA A 141 -2.24 2.09 -10.46
N TYR A 142 -3.12 3.08 -10.57
CA TYR A 142 -3.29 3.89 -11.77
C TYR A 142 -2.13 4.84 -12.01
N GLU A 143 -1.55 5.42 -10.95
CA GLU A 143 -0.29 6.19 -11.02
C GLU A 143 0.83 5.34 -11.66
N ILE A 144 1.05 4.12 -11.18
CA ILE A 144 2.04 3.20 -11.75
C ILE A 144 1.68 2.80 -13.18
N ALA A 145 0.40 2.57 -13.47
CA ALA A 145 -0.06 2.25 -14.83
C ALA A 145 0.31 3.34 -15.84
N GLY A 146 0.10 4.61 -15.48
CA GLY A 146 0.45 5.75 -16.32
C GLY A 146 1.96 5.93 -16.48
N ASN A 147 2.69 5.94 -15.37
CA ASN A 147 4.11 6.32 -15.35
C ASN A 147 5.08 5.19 -15.74
N VAL A 148 4.69 3.92 -15.58
CA VAL A 148 5.56 2.76 -15.84
C VAL A 148 5.11 1.96 -17.07
N ILE A 149 3.81 1.67 -17.17
CA ILE A 149 3.30 0.72 -18.17
C ILE A 149 2.88 1.45 -19.46
N GLY A 150 2.24 2.61 -19.36
CA GLY A 150 1.74 3.40 -20.48
C GLY A 150 0.61 2.69 -21.24
N ARG A 151 0.62 2.78 -22.58
CA ARG A 151 -0.46 2.28 -23.45
C ARG A 151 -0.82 0.81 -23.24
N THR A 152 0.11 -0.03 -22.77
CA THR A 152 -0.18 -1.44 -22.47
C THR A 152 -1.25 -1.62 -21.37
N ALA A 153 -1.44 -0.63 -20.50
CA ALA A 153 -2.47 -0.64 -19.45
C ALA A 153 -3.84 -0.10 -19.92
N GLU A 154 -3.96 0.48 -21.11
CA GLU A 154 -5.12 1.26 -21.55
C GLU A 154 -6.46 0.50 -21.39
N GLU A 155 -6.52 -0.72 -21.92
CA GLU A 155 -7.75 -1.53 -21.86
C GLU A 155 -8.12 -1.92 -20.43
N TRP A 156 -7.12 -2.11 -19.56
CA TRP A 156 -7.39 -2.36 -18.15
C TRP A 156 -7.95 -1.10 -17.47
N ILE A 157 -7.33 0.07 -17.68
CA ILE A 157 -7.81 1.35 -17.12
C ILE A 157 -9.24 1.66 -17.55
N LYS A 158 -9.58 1.50 -18.84
CA LYS A 158 -10.95 1.67 -19.34
C LYS A 158 -11.95 0.78 -18.62
N LYS A 159 -11.59 -0.49 -18.38
CA LYS A 159 -12.44 -1.44 -17.66
C LYS A 159 -12.62 -1.05 -16.18
N GLU A 160 -11.54 -0.64 -15.52
CA GLU A 160 -11.60 -0.17 -14.14
C GLU A 160 -12.49 1.07 -14.01
N TRP A 161 -12.38 2.01 -14.96
CA TRP A 161 -13.23 3.20 -15.02
C TRP A 161 -14.71 2.87 -15.19
N ALA A 162 -15.03 1.94 -16.10
CA ALA A 162 -16.39 1.50 -16.34
C ALA A 162 -17.04 0.77 -15.14
N THR A 163 -16.22 0.25 -14.22
CA THR A 163 -16.66 -0.54 -13.06
C THR A 163 -16.37 0.15 -11.72
N ARG A 164 -16.02 1.43 -11.75
CA ARG A 164 -15.73 2.23 -10.54
C ARG A 164 -16.93 2.33 -9.62
N ARG A 165 -16.66 2.37 -8.31
CA ARG A 165 -17.69 2.60 -7.27
C ARG A 165 -17.84 4.10 -7.02
N GLU A 166 -19.02 4.53 -6.59
CA GLU A 166 -19.33 5.95 -6.38
C GLU A 166 -18.40 6.63 -5.36
N ASN A 167 -17.88 5.88 -4.39
CA ASN A 167 -16.95 6.35 -3.37
C ASN A 167 -15.47 6.31 -3.77
N GLU A 168 -15.13 5.94 -5.01
CA GLU A 168 -13.74 5.86 -5.52
C GLU A 168 -13.26 7.15 -6.21
N LEU A 169 -14.08 8.20 -6.21
CA LEU A 169 -13.91 9.38 -7.08
C LEU A 169 -12.93 10.46 -6.57
N GLN A 170 -12.05 10.19 -5.61
CA GLN A 170 -11.19 11.25 -5.07
C GLN A 170 -9.95 11.60 -5.90
N ILE A 171 -9.51 10.79 -6.88
CA ILE A 171 -8.35 11.14 -7.71
C ILE A 171 -8.54 10.67 -9.15
N PHE A 172 -9.08 11.53 -10.01
CA PHE A 172 -8.81 11.47 -11.44
C PHE A 172 -8.78 12.88 -12.01
N ALA A 173 -7.60 13.33 -12.44
CA ALA A 173 -7.51 14.42 -13.41
C ALA A 173 -7.80 13.82 -14.79
N GLU A 174 -8.78 14.38 -15.50
CA GLU A 174 -8.98 14.05 -16.92
C GLU A 174 -7.69 14.36 -17.69
N SER A 175 -7.27 13.44 -18.56
CA SER A 175 -6.23 13.72 -19.54
C SER A 175 -6.76 14.73 -20.55
N ILE A 176 -6.14 15.92 -20.60
CA ILE A 176 -6.37 16.91 -21.68
C ILE A 176 -5.68 16.42 -22.95
#